data_AF-A0A645I6F8-F1
#
_entry.id   AF-A0A645I6F8-F1
#
_cell.length_a   1.000
_cell.length_b   1.000
_cell.length_c   1.000
_cell.angle_alpha   90.00
_cell.angle_beta   90.00
_cell.angle_gamma   90.00
#
_symmetry.space_group_name_H-M   'P 1'
#
loop_
_entity.id
_entity.type
_entity.pdbx_description
1 polymer ?
#
loop_
_entity_poly.entity_id
_entity_poly.type
_entity_poly.pdbx_seq_one_letter_code
_entity_poly.pdbx_strand_id
1 'polypeptide(L)'
;MSEINDVELDKWKSDGYKSGDIIGKFGLEKVYDKTLRGVDGGGQVEVDVTGRPVQILGKKEPTPGNNLVLTIDYRIQKATELAVDEQLKYLQTKTEFVNAKAAAVVVMNPKTGEILAMVSRPTFNPNLFSGGISSKDWKALNENPHHPMDNKVISGEYPPGSTFKIVTGAAALN
;
A
#
# COMPACT_ATOMS: atom_id res chain seq x y z
N MET A 1 -6.62 0.05 4.27
CA MET A 1 -6.89 -0.24 5.71
C MET A 1 -8.07 -1.21 5.88
N SER A 2 -8.06 -2.03 6.94
CA SER A 2 -9.17 -2.93 7.32
C SER A 2 -9.05 -3.31 8.81
N GLU A 3 -10.12 -3.81 9.41
CA GLU A 3 -10.16 -4.20 10.83
C GLU A 3 -9.14 -5.31 11.14
N ILE A 4 -8.53 -5.22 12.31
CA ILE A 4 -7.62 -6.25 12.83
C ILE A 4 -8.39 -7.56 13.06
N ASN A 5 -7.84 -8.67 12.58
CA ASN A 5 -8.42 -9.99 12.82
C ASN A 5 -7.81 -10.65 14.07
N ASP A 6 -8.41 -11.74 14.56
CA ASP A 6 -7.96 -12.41 15.79
C ASP A 6 -6.49 -12.85 15.75
N VAL A 7 -6.02 -13.32 14.58
CA VAL A 7 -4.65 -13.80 14.40
C VAL A 7 -3.64 -12.64 14.49
N GLU A 8 -3.96 -11.51 13.87
CA GLU A 8 -3.15 -10.30 13.95
C GLU A 8 -3.22 -9.67 15.35
N LEU A 9 -4.40 -9.69 15.98
CA LEU A 9 -4.60 -9.19 17.32
C LEU A 9 -3.76 -9.96 18.32
N ASP A 10 -3.74 -11.29 18.27
CA ASP A 10 -2.88 -12.10 19.14
C ASP A 10 -1.39 -11.77 18.95
N LYS A 11 -0.97 -11.49 17.72
CA LYS A 11 0.41 -11.13 17.42
C LYS A 11 0.78 -9.73 17.90
N TRP A 12 -0.15 -8.78 17.83
CA TRP A 12 0.12 -7.35 18.08
C TRP A 12 -0.51 -6.83 19.37
N LYS A 13 -1.10 -7.70 20.19
CA LYS A 13 -1.69 -7.36 21.48
C LYS A 13 -0.70 -6.63 22.40
N SER A 14 0.56 -7.08 22.41
CA SER A 14 1.64 -6.47 23.18
C SER A 14 2.02 -5.07 22.70
N ASP A 15 1.71 -4.74 21.44
CA ASP A 15 1.92 -3.42 20.84
C ASP A 15 0.74 -2.45 21.09
N GLY A 16 -0.24 -2.87 21.89
CA GLY A 16 -1.38 -2.05 22.31
C GLY A 16 -2.50 -1.95 21.27
N TYR A 17 -2.60 -2.93 20.37
CA TYR A 17 -3.74 -3.08 19.47
C TYR A 17 -4.94 -3.69 20.19
N LYS A 18 -6.14 -3.28 19.79
CA LYS A 18 -7.42 -3.75 20.33
C LYS A 18 -8.32 -4.28 19.22
N SER A 19 -9.28 -5.11 19.61
CA SER A 19 -10.35 -5.51 18.70
C SER A 19 -11.10 -4.27 18.20
N GLY A 20 -11.41 -4.21 16.91
CA GLY A 20 -12.01 -3.04 16.27
C GLY A 20 -11.01 -2.02 15.72
N ASP A 21 -9.71 -2.16 16.01
CA ASP A 21 -8.69 -1.26 15.45
C ASP A 21 -8.62 -1.43 13.93
N ILE A 22 -8.64 -0.31 13.21
CA ILE A 22 -8.43 -0.25 11.77
C ILE A 22 -6.93 -0.13 11.49
N ILE A 23 -6.39 -1.12 10.78
CA ILE A 23 -4.94 -1.23 10.53
C ILE A 23 -4.61 -1.19 9.04
N GLY A 24 -3.39 -0.73 8.73
CA GLY A 24 -2.78 -0.85 7.42
C GLY A 24 -2.51 -2.31 7.06
N LYS A 25 -3.19 -2.82 6.03
CA LYS A 25 -3.02 -4.22 5.57
C LYS A 25 -1.94 -4.39 4.50
N PHE A 26 -1.60 -3.31 3.79
CA PHE A 26 -0.69 -3.34 2.65
C PHE A 26 0.18 -2.09 2.58
N GLY A 27 1.28 -2.19 1.83
CA GLY A 27 2.14 -1.06 1.47
C GLY A 27 2.63 -0.24 2.66
N LEU A 28 2.72 1.08 2.45
CA LEU A 28 3.21 2.03 3.45
C LEU A 28 2.32 2.08 4.70
N GLU A 29 1.01 1.88 4.55
CA GLU A 29 0.08 1.85 5.70
C GLU A 29 0.47 0.74 6.66
N LYS A 30 0.77 -0.47 6.17
CA LYS A 30 1.19 -1.59 7.02
C LYS A 30 2.55 -1.36 7.65
N VAL A 31 3.51 -0.85 6.87
CA VAL A 31 4.88 -0.65 7.32
C VAL A 31 4.97 0.43 8.40
N TYR A 32 4.19 1.51 8.25
CA TYR A 32 4.22 2.67 9.15
C TYR A 32 3.00 2.77 10.07
N ASP A 33 2.19 1.71 10.20
CA ASP A 33 0.94 1.71 10.98
C ASP A 33 1.13 2.25 12.41
N LYS A 34 2.18 1.76 13.10
CA LYS A 34 2.54 2.21 14.46
C LYS A 34 2.80 3.72 14.55
N THR A 35 3.36 4.32 13.50
CA THR A 35 3.67 5.75 13.44
C THR A 35 2.44 6.58 13.08
N LEU A 36 1.54 6.02 12.26
CA LEU A 36 0.37 6.71 11.69
C LEU A 36 -0.88 6.65 12.57
N ARG A 37 -1.08 5.59 13.38
CA ARG A 37 -2.36 5.33 14.06
C ARG A 37 -2.66 6.26 15.25
N GLY A 38 -1.63 6.83 15.88
CA GLY A 38 -1.79 7.61 17.10
C GLY A 38 -2.20 6.77 18.31
N VAL A 39 -2.86 7.39 19.29
CA VAL A 39 -3.34 6.72 20.50
C VAL A 39 -4.77 7.15 20.78
N ASP A 40 -5.66 6.17 20.88
CA ASP A 40 -7.05 6.43 21.22
C ASP A 40 -7.20 7.00 22.63
N GLY A 41 -8.08 8.01 22.70
CA GLY A 41 -8.62 8.53 23.95
C GLY A 41 -9.74 7.63 24.48
N GLY A 42 -10.43 8.11 25.51
CA GLY A 42 -11.59 7.42 26.05
C GLY A 42 -12.22 8.20 27.19
N GLY A 43 -13.52 8.01 27.39
CA GLY A 43 -14.26 8.56 28.53
C GLY A 43 -14.88 7.43 29.33
N GLN A 44 -14.79 7.50 30.65
CA GLN A 44 -15.64 6.72 31.55
C GLN A 44 -16.79 7.58 32.02
N VAL A 45 -18.00 7.08 31.83
CA VAL A 45 -19.23 7.77 32.19
C VAL A 45 -20.09 6.82 33.00
N GLU A 46 -20.49 7.26 34.19
CA GLU A 46 -21.47 6.56 35.01
C GLU A 46 -22.85 6.76 34.38
N VAL A 47 -23.60 5.67 34.26
CA VAL A 47 -24.96 5.67 33.70
C VAL A 47 -25.96 5.19 34.74
N ASP A 48 -27.16 5.76 34.73
CA ASP A 48 -28.26 5.30 35.60
C ASP A 48 -28.88 4.00 35.07
N VAL A 49 -29.85 3.45 35.82
CA VAL A 49 -30.59 2.23 35.45
C VAL A 49 -31.37 2.35 34.13
N THR A 50 -31.55 3.56 33.61
CA THR A 50 -32.19 3.84 32.31
C THR A 50 -31.18 4.09 31.19
N GLY A 51 -29.87 4.01 31.49
CA GLY A 51 -28.77 4.22 30.54
C GLY A 51 -28.42 5.69 30.32
N ARG A 52 -28.95 6.63 31.10
CA ARG A 52 -28.64 8.06 30.94
C ARG A 52 -27.29 8.39 31.59
N PRO A 53 -26.42 9.17 30.92
CA PRO A 53 -25.18 9.64 31.51
C PRO A 53 -25.44 10.50 32.75
N VAL A 54 -24.91 10.12 33.91
CA VAL A 54 -25.06 10.85 35.17
C VAL A 54 -23.80 11.65 35.49
N GLN A 55 -22.61 11.06 35.29
CA GLN A 55 -21.35 11.71 35.62
C GLN A 55 -20.19 11.17 34.78
N ILE A 56 -19.28 12.06 34.35
CA ILE A 56 -18.01 11.64 33.72
C ILE A 56 -17.00 11.37 34.85
N LEU A 57 -16.56 10.11 34.97
CA LEU A 57 -15.62 9.67 36.00
C LEU A 57 -14.16 9.87 35.59
N GLY A 58 -13.88 9.91 34.28
CA GLY A 58 -12.54 10.12 33.77
C GLY A 58 -12.54 10.32 32.26
N LYS A 59 -11.60 11.13 31.78
CA LYS A 59 -11.40 11.37 30.36
C LYS A 59 -9.91 11.27 30.05
N LYS A 60 -9.59 10.51 29.00
CA LYS A 60 -8.27 10.43 28.38
C LYS A 60 -8.39 11.06 27.01
N GLU A 61 -7.63 12.12 26.75
CA GLU A 61 -7.61 12.76 25.44
C GLU A 61 -6.89 11.85 24.41
N PRO A 62 -7.39 11.79 23.16
CA PRO A 62 -6.69 11.09 22.09
C PRO A 62 -5.43 11.85 21.68
N THR A 63 -4.44 11.11 21.19
CA THR A 63 -3.23 11.68 20.58
C THR A 63 -3.25 11.35 19.08
N PRO A 64 -3.31 12.35 18.19
CA PRO A 64 -3.21 12.11 16.75
C PRO A 64 -1.91 11.40 16.38
N GLY A 65 -1.97 10.54 15.37
CA GLY A 65 -0.76 9.94 14.79
C GLY A 65 0.09 10.94 14.01
N ASN A 66 1.28 10.50 13.60
CA ASN A 66 2.18 11.33 12.81
C ASN A 66 1.80 11.31 11.33
N ASN A 67 2.25 12.32 10.59
CA ASN A 67 2.19 12.35 9.14
C ASN A 67 3.43 11.68 8.53
N LEU A 68 3.24 10.99 7.40
CA LEU A 68 4.31 10.46 6.58
C LEU A 68 4.49 11.34 5.34
N VAL A 69 5.69 11.91 5.18
CA VAL A 69 6.07 12.67 3.99
C VAL A 69 6.94 11.78 3.10
N LEU A 70 6.55 11.66 1.83
CA LEU A 70 7.23 10.83 0.84
C LEU A 70 8.01 11.69 -0.15
N THR A 71 8.97 11.08 -0.84
CA THR A 71 9.67 11.68 -1.98
C THR A 71 8.85 11.61 -3.28
N ILE A 72 7.75 10.84 -3.29
CA ILE A 72 6.88 10.67 -4.45
C ILE A 72 6.27 12.02 -4.83
N ASP A 73 6.48 12.45 -6.08
CA ASP A 73 5.78 13.60 -6.65
C ASP A 73 4.51 13.10 -7.33
N TYR A 74 3.36 13.56 -6.84
CA TYR A 74 2.05 13.15 -7.36
C TYR A 74 1.88 13.38 -8.88
N ARG A 75 2.46 14.46 -9.43
CA ARG A 75 2.36 14.76 -10.87
C ARG A 75 3.18 13.77 -11.68
N ILE A 76 4.38 13.44 -11.21
CA ILE A 76 5.26 12.45 -11.85
C ILE A 76 4.64 11.06 -11.75
N GLN A 77 4.12 10.68 -10.57
CA GLN A 77 3.40 9.42 -10.37
C GLN A 77 2.25 9.29 -11.37
N LYS A 78 1.36 10.29 -11.42
CA LYS A 78 0.19 10.27 -12.32
C LYS A 78 0.59 10.21 -13.79
N ALA A 79 1.58 10.99 -14.21
CA ALA A 79 2.07 10.96 -15.58
C ALA A 79 2.69 9.60 -15.95
N THR A 80 3.44 9.00 -15.03
CA THR A 80 4.07 7.68 -15.22
C THR A 80 3.01 6.58 -15.32
N GLU A 81 1.98 6.62 -14.47
CA GLU A 81 0.86 5.67 -14.54
C GLU A 81 0.13 5.74 -15.89
N LEU A 82 -0.20 6.95 -16.35
CA LEU A 82 -0.84 7.16 -17.65
C LEU A 82 0.02 6.63 -18.79
N ALA A 83 1.32 6.96 -18.80
CA ALA A 83 2.24 6.51 -19.84
C ALA A 83 2.36 4.97 -19.86
N VAL A 84 2.44 4.33 -18.70
CA VAL A 84 2.49 2.86 -18.60
C VAL A 84 1.20 2.23 -19.09
N ASP A 85 0.05 2.77 -18.69
CA ASP A 85 -1.26 2.23 -19.09
C ASP A 85 -1.50 2.38 -20.60
N GLU A 86 -1.13 3.53 -21.18
CA GLU A 86 -1.17 3.77 -22.62
C GLU A 86 -0.22 2.84 -23.38
N GLN A 87 1.01 2.66 -22.87
CA GLN A 87 2.01 1.80 -23.50
C GLN A 87 1.59 0.32 -23.48
N LEU A 88 1.08 -0.18 -22.34
CA LEU A 88 0.57 -1.56 -22.25
C LEU A 88 -0.59 -1.77 -23.23
N LYS A 89 -1.52 -0.82 -23.31
CA LYS A 89 -2.63 -0.88 -24.27
C LYS A 89 -2.15 -0.86 -25.72
N TYR A 90 -1.17 -0.01 -26.04
CA TYR A 90 -0.58 0.05 -27.38
C TYR A 90 0.06 -1.29 -27.75
N LEU A 91 0.91 -1.86 -26.88
CA LEU A 91 1.55 -3.15 -27.09
C LEU A 91 0.52 -4.25 -27.33
N GLN A 92 -0.53 -4.30 -26.51
CA GLN A 92 -1.56 -5.33 -26.61
C GLN A 92 -2.42 -5.24 -27.88
N THR A 93 -2.60 -4.04 -28.46
CA THR A 93 -3.59 -3.81 -29.52
C THR A 93 -3.00 -3.47 -30.88
N LYS A 94 -1.75 -3.01 -30.94
CA LYS A 94 -1.11 -2.48 -32.15
C LYS A 94 0.18 -3.21 -32.52
N THR A 95 0.60 -4.19 -31.73
CA THR A 95 1.83 -4.96 -31.96
C THR A 95 1.59 -6.45 -31.78
N GLU A 96 2.60 -7.27 -32.08
CA GLU A 96 2.62 -8.70 -31.79
C GLU A 96 2.63 -9.04 -30.28
N PHE A 97 2.92 -8.05 -29.41
CA PHE A 97 3.00 -8.22 -27.96
C PHE A 97 1.63 -8.21 -27.27
N VAL A 98 0.67 -9.00 -27.78
CA VAL A 98 -0.70 -9.14 -27.23
C VAL A 98 -0.74 -9.59 -25.76
N ASN A 99 0.35 -10.18 -25.26
CA ASN A 99 0.49 -10.69 -23.90
C ASN A 99 1.22 -9.72 -22.93
N ALA A 100 1.50 -8.48 -23.33
CA ALA A 100 2.12 -7.47 -22.46
C ALA A 100 1.15 -7.02 -21.36
N LYS A 101 1.03 -7.79 -20.27
CA LYS A 101 -0.02 -7.62 -19.23
C LYS A 101 0.48 -7.05 -17.90
N ALA A 102 1.79 -6.91 -17.74
CA ALA A 102 2.40 -6.44 -16.50
C ALA A 102 3.52 -5.45 -16.79
N ALA A 103 3.74 -4.53 -15.85
CA ALA A 103 4.83 -3.55 -15.91
C ALA A 103 5.26 -3.17 -14.49
N ALA A 104 6.54 -2.85 -14.33
CA ALA A 104 7.12 -2.27 -13.13
C ALA A 104 7.99 -1.09 -13.57
N VAL A 105 7.75 0.10 -13.01
CA VAL A 105 8.47 1.33 -13.37
C VAL A 105 8.85 2.11 -12.12
N VAL A 106 10.10 2.59 -12.10
CA VAL A 106 10.63 3.50 -11.09
C VAL A 106 11.12 4.77 -11.78
N VAL A 107 10.75 5.91 -11.23
CA VAL A 107 11.35 7.20 -11.59
C VAL A 107 12.15 7.68 -10.39
N MET A 108 13.44 7.93 -10.59
CA MET A 108 14.38 8.28 -9.53
C MET A 108 15.16 9.54 -9.91
N ASN A 109 15.44 10.39 -8.93
CA ASN A 109 16.45 11.44 -9.05
C ASN A 109 17.85 10.80 -8.88
N PRO A 110 18.69 10.73 -9.94
CA PRO A 110 19.97 10.03 -9.87
C PRO A 110 21.01 10.75 -9.00
N LYS A 111 20.79 12.03 -8.65
CA LYS A 111 21.72 12.80 -7.81
C LYS A 111 21.47 12.59 -6.32
N THR A 112 20.22 12.36 -5.92
CA THR A 112 19.80 12.27 -4.51
C THR A 112 19.34 10.87 -4.11
N GLY A 113 18.99 10.02 -5.08
CA GLY A 113 18.37 8.72 -4.86
C GLY A 113 16.87 8.79 -4.54
N GLU A 114 16.26 9.97 -4.55
CA GLU A 114 14.83 10.14 -4.26
C GLU A 114 13.98 9.39 -5.29
N ILE A 115 13.02 8.62 -4.80
CA ILE A 115 12.04 7.94 -5.64
C ILE A 115 10.87 8.89 -5.87
N LEU A 116 10.69 9.31 -7.11
CA LEU A 116 9.67 10.29 -7.51
C LEU A 116 8.38 9.63 -7.98
N ALA A 117 8.46 8.40 -8.51
CA ALA A 117 7.30 7.58 -8.84
C ALA A 117 7.62 6.09 -8.81
N MET A 118 6.63 5.27 -8.44
CA MET A 118 6.67 3.81 -8.48
C MET A 118 5.35 3.28 -9.02
N VAL A 119 5.40 2.59 -10.16
CA VAL A 119 4.21 2.06 -10.82
C VAL A 119 4.35 0.55 -10.96
N SER A 120 3.37 -0.18 -10.42
CA SER A 120 3.20 -1.63 -10.61
C SER A 120 1.89 -1.88 -11.35
N ARG A 121 1.95 -2.73 -12.38
CA ARG A 121 0.78 -3.19 -13.15
C ARG A 121 0.79 -4.71 -13.32
N PRO A 122 -0.38 -5.38 -13.31
CA PRO A 122 -1.70 -4.80 -13.06
C PRO A 122 -1.86 -4.33 -11.60
N THR A 123 -2.78 -3.40 -11.36
CA THR A 123 -3.12 -2.89 -10.03
C THR A 123 -4.52 -3.35 -9.63
N PHE A 124 -4.91 -3.10 -8.39
CA PHE A 124 -6.25 -3.32 -7.87
C PHE A 124 -6.80 -2.04 -7.25
N ASN A 125 -8.11 -1.96 -7.05
CA ASN A 125 -8.74 -0.86 -6.33
C ASN A 125 -8.67 -1.12 -4.81
N PRO A 126 -7.88 -0.36 -4.02
CA PRO A 126 -7.75 -0.60 -2.58
C PRO A 126 -9.05 -0.38 -1.81
N ASN A 127 -9.97 0.42 -2.34
CA ASN A 127 -11.27 0.67 -1.70
C ASN A 127 -12.15 -0.59 -1.64
N LEU A 128 -11.85 -1.63 -2.44
CA LEU A 128 -12.53 -2.92 -2.33
C LEU A 128 -12.29 -3.61 -0.98
N PHE A 129 -11.24 -3.22 -0.25
CA PHE A 129 -10.93 -3.74 1.07
C PHE A 129 -11.52 -2.88 2.19
N SER A 130 -11.98 -1.66 1.87
CA SER A 130 -12.58 -0.75 2.83
C SER A 130 -14.03 -1.18 3.11
N GLY A 131 -14.25 -1.91 4.20
CA GLY A 131 -15.58 -2.41 4.61
C GLY A 131 -15.88 -3.88 4.29
N GLY A 132 -14.88 -4.62 3.80
CA GLY A 132 -15.01 -6.04 3.46
C GLY A 132 -15.15 -6.28 1.96
N ILE A 133 -14.30 -7.16 1.41
CA ILE A 133 -14.28 -7.50 -0.01
C ILE A 133 -15.31 -8.59 -0.33
N SER A 134 -15.98 -8.50 -1.48
CA SER A 134 -16.87 -9.56 -1.94
C SER A 134 -16.08 -10.84 -2.27
N SER A 135 -16.66 -12.02 -2.05
CA SER A 135 -16.00 -13.29 -2.38
C SER A 135 -15.61 -13.39 -3.87
N LYS A 136 -16.39 -12.75 -4.75
CA LYS A 136 -16.12 -12.69 -6.19
C LYS A 136 -14.87 -11.86 -6.49
N ASP A 137 -14.78 -10.65 -5.93
CA ASP A 137 -13.66 -9.76 -6.17
C ASP A 137 -12.38 -10.27 -5.52
N TRP A 138 -12.50 -10.86 -4.32
CA TRP A 138 -11.39 -11.54 -3.66
C TRP A 138 -10.84 -12.68 -4.52
N LYS A 139 -11.71 -13.56 -5.04
CA LYS A 139 -11.32 -14.65 -5.93
C LYS A 139 -10.65 -14.12 -7.19
N ALA A 140 -11.20 -13.07 -7.80
CA ALA A 140 -10.64 -12.46 -9.01
C ALA A 140 -9.24 -11.86 -8.79
N LEU A 141 -8.96 -11.31 -7.61
CA LEU A 141 -7.63 -10.80 -7.26
C LEU A 141 -6.65 -11.93 -6.92
N ASN A 142 -7.09 -12.90 -6.11
CA ASN A 142 -6.24 -13.97 -5.61
C ASN A 142 -5.86 -15.00 -6.68
N GLU A 143 -6.75 -15.27 -7.64
CA GLU A 143 -6.51 -16.22 -8.74
C GLU A 143 -5.90 -15.55 -9.99
N ASN A 144 -5.63 -14.24 -9.94
CA ASN A 144 -5.03 -13.55 -11.09
C ASN A 144 -3.56 -13.97 -11.24
N PRO A 145 -3.15 -14.55 -12.39
CA PRO A 145 -1.79 -15.04 -12.59
C PRO A 145 -0.74 -13.93 -12.63
N HIS A 146 -1.16 -12.66 -12.74
CA HIS A 146 -0.27 -11.50 -12.72
C HIS A 146 -0.19 -10.86 -11.34
N HIS A 147 -0.73 -11.47 -10.29
CA HIS A 147 -0.57 -11.04 -8.89
C HIS A 147 -0.70 -9.51 -8.70
N PRO A 148 -1.90 -8.93 -8.91
CA PRO A 148 -2.11 -7.48 -8.87
C PRO A 148 -1.89 -6.86 -7.49
N MET A 149 -1.94 -7.67 -6.43
CA MET A 149 -1.71 -7.23 -5.05
C MET A 149 -0.22 -7.06 -4.71
N ASP A 150 0.66 -7.61 -5.55
CA ASP A 150 2.10 -7.52 -5.34
C ASP A 150 2.66 -6.24 -5.97
N ASN A 151 3.51 -5.56 -5.22
CA ASN A 151 4.28 -4.45 -5.78
C ASN A 151 5.51 -5.00 -6.52
N LYS A 152 5.37 -5.16 -7.84
CA LYS A 152 6.41 -5.69 -8.73
C LYS A 152 7.70 -4.89 -8.75
N VAL A 153 7.64 -3.62 -8.35
CA VAL A 153 8.84 -2.78 -8.20
C VAL A 153 9.70 -3.23 -7.02
N ILE A 154 9.07 -3.73 -5.95
CA ILE A 154 9.73 -4.10 -4.70
C ILE A 154 10.06 -5.60 -4.67
N SER A 155 9.09 -6.45 -5.04
CA SER A 155 9.20 -7.91 -4.93
C SER A 155 9.56 -8.62 -6.23
N GLY A 156 9.56 -7.90 -7.36
CA GLY A 156 9.78 -8.51 -8.67
C GLY A 156 11.26 -8.75 -8.96
N GLU A 157 11.61 -10.01 -9.22
CA GLU A 157 12.91 -10.37 -9.78
C GLU A 157 12.76 -10.60 -11.28
N TYR A 158 13.35 -9.70 -12.06
CA TYR A 158 13.31 -9.77 -13.52
C TYR A 158 14.72 -9.77 -14.08
N PRO A 159 15.01 -10.59 -15.11
CA PRO A 159 16.27 -10.47 -15.83
C PRO A 159 16.42 -9.03 -16.35
N PRO A 160 17.51 -8.32 -16.05
CA PRO A 160 17.67 -6.91 -16.41
C PRO A 160 17.75 -6.70 -17.94
N GLY A 161 18.09 -7.77 -18.68
CA GLY A 161 18.15 -7.73 -20.14
C GLY A 161 19.20 -6.74 -20.64
N SER A 162 18.89 -6.04 -21.73
CA SER A 162 19.86 -5.13 -22.37
C SER A 162 20.27 -3.93 -21.51
N THR A 163 19.50 -3.57 -20.47
CA THR A 163 19.89 -2.46 -19.57
C THR A 163 21.15 -2.78 -18.78
N PHE A 164 21.45 -4.07 -18.56
CA PHE A 164 22.66 -4.51 -17.85
C PHE A 164 23.96 -4.33 -18.65
N LYS A 165 23.87 -4.11 -19.97
CA LYS A 165 25.06 -3.95 -20.83
C LYS A 165 25.94 -2.78 -20.43
N ILE A 166 25.36 -1.73 -19.84
CA ILE A 166 26.12 -0.58 -19.32
C ILE A 166 27.00 -1.01 -18.14
N VAL A 167 26.50 -1.89 -17.26
CA VAL A 167 27.26 -2.44 -16.13
C VAL A 167 28.43 -3.28 -16.63
N THR A 168 28.18 -4.21 -17.58
CA THR A 168 29.26 -5.03 -18.14
C THR A 168 30.28 -4.19 -18.91
N GLY A 169 29.83 -3.15 -19.62
CA GLY A 169 30.73 -2.21 -20.30
C GLY A 169 31.59 -1.41 -19.33
N ALA A 170 31.00 -0.89 -18.25
CA ALA A 170 31.74 -0.18 -17.20
C ALA A 170 32.74 -1.11 -16.49
N ALA A 171 32.37 -2.36 -16.23
CA ALA A 171 33.28 -3.34 -15.64
C ALA A 171 34.47 -3.68 -16.54
N ALA A 172 34.31 -3.65 -17.87
CA ALA A 172 35.40 -3.86 -18.81
C ALA A 172 36.35 -2.66 -18.96
N LEU A 173 35.90 -1.46 -18.56
CA LEU A 173 36.68 -0.22 -18.59
C LEU A 173 37.43 0.08 -17.28
N ASN A 174 37.07 -0.60 -16.19
CA ASN A 174 37.72 -0.47 -14.88
C ASN A 174 38.75 -1.58 -14.67
#